data_AF-A0A447Y1L5-F1
#
_entry.id   AF-A0A447Y1L5-F1
#
_cell.length_a   1.000
_cell.length_b   1.000
_cell.length_c   1.000
_cell.angle_alpha   90.00
_cell.angle_beta   90.00
_cell.angle_gamma   90.00
#
_symmetry.space_group_name_H-M   'P 1'
#
loop_
_entity.id
_entity.type
_entity.pdbx_description
1 polymer ?
#
loop_
_entity_poly.entity_id
_entity_poly.type
_entity_poly.pdbx_seq_one_letter_code
_entity_poly.pdbx_strand_id
1 'polypeptide(L)'
;MQQEASRRQQALQQALAEEEKAQPQLAALSLAQPARNLRPHWERIAEHSAALAHTRQQIEEVNTRLQSTMALRASIRHHAAKQSAELQQQQQSLNTWLQEHDRFRQWNNELAGWRAQFSQQTSDREHLRQWQQQLTHAEQKLNALAAITLTLTADEVASALAQHAEQRPLRQRLVALHGQIVPQQKRLAQLQVTIQNVTQEQTQRNAALNEMRQRYKEKTQQLADVKTICEQEARIKTLEAQRAQLQAGQPCPLCGSTSHPAVEAYQALEPGVNQSRLLALENEVKKLGEEGATLRGQLDALTKQLQRDENEAQSLRQDEQALTQQWQAVTASLNITLQPQDDIQPWLDAQDEHERQLRLLSQRHELQGQIAAHNQQIIQYQQQIEQRQQQLLTALAGYALTLPQEDEEESWLATRQQEAQSWQHRQNELTALQNRIQQLTPILETLPQSDELPHSEETVALENWRQVHEQCLALQSQQQTLQQQEALAAQSLQKAQAQF
;
A
#
# COMPACT_ATOMS: atom_id res chain seq x y z
N MET A 1 8.79 -117.05 134.98
CA MET A 1 7.73 -116.15 135.50
C MET A 1 8.24 -114.84 136.11
N GLN A 2 9.46 -114.75 136.67
CA GLN A 2 9.99 -113.47 137.20
C GLN A 2 10.70 -112.57 136.15
N GLN A 3 11.10 -113.08 134.98
CA GLN A 3 11.78 -112.28 133.93
C GLN A 3 10.83 -111.51 132.98
N GLU A 4 9.54 -111.86 132.90
CA GLU A 4 8.57 -111.15 132.04
C GLU A 4 7.94 -109.95 132.73
N ALA A 5 7.80 -109.98 134.06
CA ALA A 5 7.31 -108.87 134.85
C ALA A 5 8.26 -107.66 134.81
N SER A 6 9.58 -107.89 134.85
CA SER A 6 10.57 -106.81 134.77
C SER A 6 10.64 -106.19 133.37
N ARG A 7 10.53 -106.97 132.29
CA ARG A 7 10.46 -106.43 130.92
C ARG A 7 9.22 -105.59 130.67
N ARG A 8 8.05 -105.98 131.20
CA ARG A 8 6.83 -105.17 131.10
C ARG A 8 6.93 -103.87 131.89
N GLN A 9 7.57 -103.90 133.06
CA GLN A 9 7.80 -102.70 133.87
C GLN A 9 8.79 -101.74 133.19
N GLN A 10 9.85 -102.26 132.56
CA GLN A 10 10.77 -101.46 131.75
C GLN A 10 10.10 -100.88 130.49
N ALA A 11 9.26 -101.64 129.79
CA ALA A 11 8.52 -101.16 128.62
C ALA A 11 7.51 -100.06 128.99
N LEU A 12 6.83 -100.17 130.14
CA LEU A 12 5.93 -99.13 130.65
C LEU A 12 6.70 -97.86 131.02
N GLN A 13 7.87 -98.00 131.67
CA GLN A 13 8.74 -96.86 131.98
C GLN A 13 9.31 -96.20 130.71
N GLN A 14 9.63 -96.96 129.66
CA GLN A 14 10.05 -96.41 128.38
C GLN A 14 8.91 -95.68 127.67
N ALA A 15 7.69 -96.24 127.66
CA ALA A 15 6.52 -95.57 127.07
C ALA A 15 6.18 -94.24 127.79
N LEU A 16 6.22 -94.22 129.13
CA LEU A 16 6.02 -93.00 129.91
C LEU A 16 7.13 -91.96 129.68
N ALA A 17 8.38 -92.39 129.54
CA ALA A 17 9.50 -91.49 129.23
C ALA A 17 9.43 -90.95 127.78
N GLU A 18 8.89 -91.71 126.83
CA GLU A 18 8.61 -91.24 125.47
C GLU A 18 7.42 -90.27 125.44
N GLU A 19 6.40 -90.47 126.27
CA GLU A 19 5.27 -89.52 126.42
C GLU A 19 5.71 -88.20 127.07
N GLU A 20 6.53 -88.24 128.13
CA GLU A 20 7.14 -87.04 128.74
C GLU A 20 8.08 -86.31 127.75
N LYS A 21 8.84 -87.05 126.92
CA LYS A 21 9.66 -86.45 125.86
C LYS A 21 8.84 -85.86 124.71
N ALA A 22 7.66 -86.39 124.42
CA ALA A 22 6.78 -85.93 123.34
C ALA A 22 5.83 -84.80 123.76
N GLN A 23 5.53 -84.64 125.06
CA GLN A 23 4.71 -83.55 125.61
C GLN A 23 5.14 -82.13 125.18
N PRO A 24 6.43 -81.75 125.21
CA PRO A 24 6.84 -80.41 124.74
C PRO A 24 6.60 -80.22 123.23
N GLN A 25 6.69 -81.28 122.42
CA GLN A 25 6.42 -81.22 120.98
C GLN A 25 4.91 -81.12 120.68
N LEU A 26 4.08 -81.82 121.46
CA LEU A 26 2.61 -81.71 121.37
C LEU A 26 2.09 -80.35 121.86
N ALA A 27 2.68 -79.79 122.93
CA ALA A 27 2.38 -78.44 123.40
C ALA A 27 2.77 -77.36 122.37
N ALA A 28 3.91 -77.54 121.68
CA ALA A 28 4.30 -76.66 120.58
C ALA A 28 3.34 -76.75 119.39
N LEU A 29 2.84 -77.95 119.06
CA LEU A 29 1.86 -78.15 117.99
C LEU A 29 0.47 -77.59 118.35
N SER A 30 0.01 -77.71 119.59
CA SER A 30 -1.27 -77.14 120.03
C SER A 30 -1.25 -75.61 120.09
N LEU A 31 -0.11 -75.01 120.47
CA LEU A 31 0.11 -73.55 120.39
C LEU A 31 0.20 -73.05 118.94
N ALA A 32 0.70 -73.87 118.01
CA ALA A 32 0.81 -73.53 116.58
C ALA A 32 -0.46 -73.83 115.76
N GLN A 33 -1.42 -74.57 116.31
CA GLN A 33 -2.65 -74.98 115.63
C GLN A 33 -3.58 -73.80 115.25
N PRO A 34 -3.79 -72.78 116.10
CA PRO A 34 -4.56 -71.58 115.73
C PRO A 34 -3.91 -70.82 114.57
N ALA A 35 -2.58 -70.65 114.61
CA ALA A 35 -1.82 -69.97 113.56
C ALA A 35 -1.83 -70.73 112.22
N ARG A 36 -1.77 -72.07 112.26
CA ARG A 36 -1.91 -72.91 111.05
C ARG A 36 -3.29 -72.82 110.41
N ASN A 37 -4.36 -72.71 111.20
CA ASN A 37 -5.72 -72.57 110.69
C ASN A 37 -5.98 -71.17 110.08
N LEU A 38 -5.35 -70.12 110.62
CA LEU A 38 -5.47 -68.74 110.11
C LEU A 38 -4.54 -68.44 108.92
N ARG A 39 -3.48 -69.23 108.72
CA ARG A 39 -2.52 -69.08 107.61
C ARG A 39 -3.15 -68.99 106.21
N PRO A 40 -4.07 -69.88 105.78
CA PRO A 40 -4.69 -69.76 104.47
C PRO A 40 -5.54 -68.50 104.31
N HIS A 41 -6.14 -67.99 105.39
CA HIS A 41 -6.90 -66.73 105.37
C HIS A 41 -5.95 -65.51 105.29
N TRP A 42 -4.83 -65.54 106.01
CA TRP A 42 -3.79 -64.51 105.94
C TRP A 42 -3.10 -64.48 104.56
N GLU A 43 -2.75 -65.63 103.99
CA GLU A 43 -2.17 -65.74 102.64
C GLU A 43 -3.15 -65.17 101.59
N ARG A 44 -4.46 -65.44 101.72
CA ARG A 44 -5.50 -64.86 100.85
C ARG A 44 -5.64 -63.33 101.02
N ILE A 45 -5.52 -62.79 102.24
CA ILE A 45 -5.49 -61.33 102.46
C ILE A 45 -4.21 -60.70 101.87
N ALA A 46 -3.06 -61.35 102.02
CA ALA A 46 -1.80 -60.89 101.45
C ALA A 46 -1.85 -60.89 99.91
N GLU A 47 -2.40 -61.93 99.28
CA GLU A 47 -2.64 -62.00 97.84
C GLU A 47 -3.59 -60.90 97.34
N HIS A 48 -4.74 -60.70 98.01
CA HIS A 48 -5.69 -59.65 97.63
C HIS A 48 -5.13 -58.24 97.84
N SER A 49 -4.31 -58.01 98.86
CA SER A 49 -3.67 -56.70 99.09
C SER A 49 -2.54 -56.42 98.09
N ALA A 50 -1.75 -57.42 97.71
CA ALA A 50 -0.76 -57.30 96.64
C ALA A 50 -1.41 -57.06 95.27
N ALA A 51 -2.51 -57.74 94.97
CA ALA A 51 -3.29 -57.53 93.75
C ALA A 51 -3.87 -56.10 93.69
N LEU A 52 -4.43 -55.60 94.80
CA LEU A 52 -4.94 -54.23 94.89
C LEU A 52 -3.83 -53.18 94.70
N ALA A 53 -2.67 -53.38 95.34
CA ALA A 53 -1.52 -52.49 95.18
C ALA A 53 -1.02 -52.46 93.73
N HIS A 54 -1.00 -53.62 93.06
CA HIS A 54 -0.64 -53.71 91.65
C HIS A 54 -1.63 -52.96 90.74
N THR A 55 -2.95 -53.13 90.95
CA THR A 55 -3.97 -52.36 90.21
C THR A 55 -3.82 -50.86 90.43
N ARG A 56 -3.53 -50.41 91.65
CA ARG A 56 -3.27 -48.99 91.95
C ARG A 56 -2.05 -48.43 91.23
N GLN A 57 -0.94 -49.19 91.20
CA GLN A 57 0.24 -48.81 90.44
C GLN A 57 -0.08 -48.70 88.93
N GLN A 58 -0.82 -49.65 88.37
CA GLN A 58 -1.26 -49.59 86.97
C GLN A 58 -2.15 -48.38 86.69
N ILE A 59 -3.04 -48.01 87.63
CA ILE A 59 -3.85 -46.79 87.53
C ILE A 59 -2.96 -45.55 87.51
N GLU A 60 -1.94 -45.45 88.37
CA GLU A 60 -1.01 -44.31 88.38
C GLU A 60 -0.20 -44.22 87.07
N GLU A 61 0.28 -45.34 86.53
CA GLU A 61 0.98 -45.39 85.24
C GLU A 61 0.06 -45.00 84.07
N VAL A 62 -1.19 -45.47 84.05
CA VAL A 62 -2.17 -45.08 83.03
C VAL A 62 -2.58 -43.62 83.20
N ASN A 63 -2.72 -43.11 84.43
CA ASN A 63 -3.05 -41.72 84.72
C ASN A 63 -1.96 -40.76 84.24
N THR A 64 -0.69 -41.09 84.51
CA THR A 64 0.45 -40.26 84.06
C THR A 64 0.56 -40.24 82.52
N ARG A 65 0.39 -41.39 81.86
CA ARG A 65 0.32 -41.46 80.40
C ARG A 65 -0.89 -40.72 79.84
N LEU A 66 -2.05 -40.86 80.46
CA LEU A 66 -3.28 -40.18 80.07
C LEU A 66 -3.12 -38.65 80.20
N GLN A 67 -2.55 -38.16 81.30
CA GLN A 67 -2.26 -36.73 81.48
C GLN A 67 -1.29 -36.22 80.42
N SER A 68 -0.20 -36.94 80.13
CA SER A 68 0.77 -36.53 79.10
C SER A 68 0.15 -36.49 77.68
N THR A 69 -0.70 -37.46 77.33
CA THR A 69 -1.38 -37.51 76.03
C THR A 69 -2.52 -36.50 75.94
N MET A 70 -3.22 -36.22 77.04
CA MET A 70 -4.20 -35.13 77.12
C MET A 70 -3.55 -33.76 76.96
N ALA A 71 -2.40 -33.53 77.59
CA ALA A 71 -1.63 -32.29 77.44
C ALA A 71 -1.12 -32.11 75.99
N LEU A 72 -0.61 -33.18 75.36
CA LEU A 72 -0.22 -33.16 73.96
C LEU A 72 -1.41 -32.87 73.04
N ARG A 73 -2.56 -33.52 73.27
CA ARG A 73 -3.81 -33.30 72.52
C ARG A 73 -4.31 -31.85 72.66
N ALA A 74 -4.26 -31.29 73.87
CA ALA A 74 -4.60 -29.90 74.14
C ALA A 74 -3.64 -28.93 73.42
N SER A 75 -2.34 -29.23 73.43
CA SER A 75 -1.33 -28.44 72.71
C SER A 75 -1.53 -28.46 71.20
N ILE A 76 -1.82 -29.62 70.59
CA ILE A 76 -2.16 -29.74 69.16
C ILE A 76 -3.37 -28.89 68.80
N ARG A 77 -4.46 -28.98 69.60
CA ARG A 77 -5.67 -28.17 69.38
C ARG A 77 -5.38 -26.69 69.53
N HIS A 78 -4.63 -26.29 70.56
CA HIS A 78 -4.27 -24.90 70.80
C HIS A 78 -3.41 -24.33 69.65
N HIS A 79 -2.42 -25.08 69.19
CA HIS A 79 -1.59 -24.69 68.05
C HIS A 79 -2.41 -24.57 66.76
N ALA A 80 -3.29 -25.54 66.47
CA ALA A 80 -4.19 -25.47 65.32
C ALA A 80 -5.17 -24.28 65.42
N ALA A 81 -5.64 -23.94 66.62
CA ALA A 81 -6.56 -22.83 66.85
C ALA A 81 -5.85 -21.48 66.65
N LYS A 82 -4.63 -21.34 67.20
CA LYS A 82 -3.79 -20.16 66.99
C LYS A 82 -3.45 -19.98 65.51
N GLN A 83 -3.00 -21.03 64.83
CA GLN A 83 -2.69 -21.00 63.40
C GLN A 83 -3.92 -20.67 62.55
N SER A 84 -5.09 -21.26 62.88
CA SER A 84 -6.34 -20.94 62.19
C SER A 84 -6.75 -19.48 62.40
N ALA A 85 -6.60 -18.93 63.61
CA ALA A 85 -6.93 -17.53 63.90
C ALA A 85 -6.01 -16.56 63.13
N GLU A 86 -4.70 -16.84 63.09
CA GLU A 86 -3.71 -16.07 62.32
C GLU A 86 -4.04 -16.10 60.81
N LEU A 87 -4.33 -17.28 60.26
CA LEU A 87 -4.71 -17.44 58.86
C LEU A 87 -6.04 -16.76 58.53
N GLN A 88 -7.03 -16.80 59.44
CA GLN A 88 -8.30 -16.10 59.27
C GLN A 88 -8.11 -14.57 59.28
N GLN A 89 -7.22 -14.04 60.13
CA GLN A 89 -6.89 -12.62 60.13
C GLN A 89 -6.22 -12.20 58.81
N GLN A 90 -5.26 -12.99 58.30
CA GLN A 90 -4.63 -12.77 57.00
C GLN A 90 -5.65 -12.86 55.85
N GLN A 91 -6.57 -13.82 55.92
CA GLN A 91 -7.64 -13.95 54.94
C GLN A 91 -8.55 -12.72 54.93
N GLN A 92 -8.90 -12.19 56.10
CA GLN A 92 -9.73 -10.98 56.22
C GLN A 92 -9.01 -9.76 55.64
N SER A 93 -7.74 -9.53 56.00
CA SER A 93 -6.99 -8.38 55.47
C SER A 93 -6.82 -8.44 53.96
N LEU A 94 -6.56 -9.64 53.42
CA LEU A 94 -6.44 -9.87 51.98
C LEU A 94 -7.78 -9.66 51.26
N ASN A 95 -8.89 -10.14 51.83
CA ASN A 95 -10.23 -9.90 51.31
C ASN A 95 -10.58 -8.40 51.29
N THR A 96 -10.30 -7.67 52.37
CA THR A 96 -10.51 -6.22 52.42
C THR A 96 -9.71 -5.53 51.33
N TRP A 97 -8.43 -5.88 51.15
CA TRP A 97 -7.62 -5.31 50.09
C TRP A 97 -8.17 -5.61 48.69
N LEU A 98 -8.61 -6.86 48.44
CA LEU A 98 -9.18 -7.27 47.15
C LEU A 98 -10.46 -6.49 46.82
N GLN A 99 -11.30 -6.21 47.84
CA GLN A 99 -12.51 -5.41 47.70
C GLN A 99 -12.19 -3.93 47.42
N GLU A 100 -11.24 -3.34 48.16
CA GLU A 100 -10.78 -1.96 47.93
C GLU A 100 -10.18 -1.76 46.53
N HIS A 101 -9.57 -2.81 45.97
CA HIS A 101 -8.87 -2.78 44.69
C HIS A 101 -9.59 -3.55 43.57
N ASP A 102 -10.90 -3.82 43.69
CA ASP A 102 -11.68 -4.55 42.67
C ASP A 102 -11.63 -3.87 41.28
N ARG A 103 -11.41 -2.55 41.25
CA ARG A 103 -11.15 -1.80 40.01
C ARG A 103 -10.05 -2.41 39.13
N PHE A 104 -8.99 -3.00 39.72
CA PHE A 104 -7.91 -3.61 38.95
C PHE A 104 -8.40 -4.83 38.15
N ARG A 105 -9.34 -5.59 38.69
CA ARG A 105 -10.01 -6.68 37.98
C ARG A 105 -10.85 -6.16 36.82
N GLN A 106 -11.58 -5.08 37.03
CA GLN A 106 -12.42 -4.46 36.00
C GLN A 106 -11.56 -3.91 34.85
N TRP A 107 -10.47 -3.21 35.17
CA TRP A 107 -9.50 -2.72 34.19
C TRP A 107 -8.87 -3.85 33.38
N ASN A 108 -8.58 -4.99 34.02
CA ASN A 108 -7.99 -6.13 33.34
C ASN A 108 -8.82 -6.64 32.15
N ASN A 109 -10.15 -6.55 32.25
CA ASN A 109 -11.05 -6.95 31.17
C ASN A 109 -11.00 -5.97 29.98
N GLU A 110 -10.77 -4.69 30.25
CA GLU A 110 -10.73 -3.62 29.24
C GLU A 110 -9.33 -3.36 28.67
N LEU A 111 -8.25 -3.85 29.32
CA LEU A 111 -6.86 -3.63 28.91
C LEU A 111 -6.60 -3.99 27.44
N ALA A 112 -7.19 -5.09 26.96
CA ALA A 112 -7.07 -5.50 25.57
C ALA A 112 -7.77 -4.50 24.62
N GLY A 113 -8.94 -3.99 25.02
CA GLY A 113 -9.70 -2.97 24.28
C GLY A 113 -8.95 -1.64 24.23
N TRP A 114 -8.40 -1.17 25.34
CA TRP A 114 -7.58 0.05 25.37
C TRP A 114 -6.33 -0.08 24.52
N ARG A 115 -5.64 -1.23 24.56
CA ARG A 115 -4.48 -1.48 23.69
C ARG A 115 -4.84 -1.38 22.21
N ALA A 116 -5.97 -1.96 21.80
CA ALA A 116 -6.46 -1.84 20.43
C ALA A 116 -6.79 -0.39 20.08
N GLN A 117 -7.46 0.35 20.96
CA GLN A 117 -7.82 1.75 20.75
C GLN A 117 -6.59 2.67 20.63
N PHE A 118 -5.55 2.49 21.46
CA PHE A 118 -4.31 3.24 21.33
C PHE A 118 -3.56 2.90 20.03
N SER A 119 -3.46 1.62 19.67
CA SER A 119 -2.85 1.24 18.37
C SER A 119 -3.59 1.83 17.17
N GLN A 120 -4.92 1.93 17.26
CA GLN A 120 -5.73 2.59 16.26
C GLN A 120 -5.46 4.10 16.20
N GLN A 121 -5.30 4.78 17.35
CA GLN A 121 -4.93 6.19 17.38
C GLN A 121 -3.57 6.45 16.71
N THR A 122 -2.58 5.60 16.94
CA THR A 122 -1.28 5.69 16.26
C THR A 122 -1.44 5.58 14.75
N SER A 123 -2.19 4.57 14.28
CA SER A 123 -2.48 4.37 12.85
C SER A 123 -3.26 5.55 12.25
N ASP A 124 -4.26 6.07 12.96
CA ASP A 124 -5.05 7.22 12.51
C ASP A 124 -4.17 8.47 12.34
N ARG A 125 -3.23 8.73 13.27
CA ARG A 125 -2.25 9.83 13.17
C ARG A 125 -1.36 9.67 11.95
N GLU A 126 -0.88 8.45 11.66
CA GLU A 126 -0.07 8.17 10.47
C GLU A 126 -0.84 8.38 9.17
N HIS A 127 -2.08 7.87 9.09
CA HIS A 127 -2.95 8.08 7.92
C HIS A 127 -3.26 9.56 7.69
N LEU A 128 -3.54 10.31 8.76
CA LEU A 128 -3.77 11.75 8.67
C LEU A 128 -2.52 12.49 8.17
N ARG A 129 -1.32 12.13 8.64
CA ARG A 129 -0.05 12.67 8.11
C ARG A 129 0.12 12.36 6.63
N GLN A 130 -0.19 11.13 6.19
CA GLN A 130 -0.10 10.75 4.77
C GLN A 130 -1.05 11.58 3.90
N TRP A 131 -2.29 11.79 4.31
CA TRP A 131 -3.23 12.62 3.57
C TRP A 131 -2.83 14.11 3.55
N GLN A 132 -2.30 14.64 4.65
CA GLN A 132 -1.74 15.98 4.67
C GLN A 132 -0.55 16.12 3.71
N GLN A 133 0.30 15.10 3.59
CA GLN A 133 1.38 15.08 2.59
C GLN A 133 0.84 15.03 1.16
N GLN A 134 -0.22 14.26 0.89
CA GLN A 134 -0.85 14.25 -0.43
C GLN A 134 -1.49 15.59 -0.80
N LEU A 135 -2.14 16.24 0.17
CA LEU A 135 -2.72 17.57 0.01
C LEU A 135 -1.63 18.61 -0.32
N THR A 136 -0.56 18.66 0.50
CA THR A 136 0.55 19.60 0.27
C THR A 136 1.24 19.37 -1.07
N HIS A 137 1.37 18.11 -1.52
CA HIS A 137 1.88 17.80 -2.85
C HIS A 137 0.96 18.30 -3.98
N ALA A 138 -0.36 18.14 -3.83
CA ALA A 138 -1.33 18.66 -4.79
C ALA A 138 -1.31 20.20 -4.84
N GLU A 139 -1.20 20.86 -3.70
CA GLU A 139 -1.06 22.32 -3.60
C GLU A 139 0.25 22.82 -4.23
N GLN A 140 1.36 22.12 -4.01
CA GLN A 140 2.63 22.43 -4.67
C GLN A 140 2.54 22.30 -6.18
N LYS A 141 1.91 21.23 -6.69
CA LYS A 141 1.64 21.07 -8.13
C LYS A 141 0.79 22.21 -8.68
N LEU A 142 -0.25 22.62 -7.95
CA LEU A 142 -1.11 23.73 -8.35
C LEU A 142 -0.34 25.06 -8.41
N ASN A 143 0.51 25.33 -7.41
CA ASN A 143 1.34 26.53 -7.36
C ASN A 143 2.48 26.52 -8.41
N ALA A 144 2.90 25.34 -8.87
CA ALA A 144 3.91 25.19 -9.91
C ALA A 144 3.35 25.33 -11.34
N LEU A 145 2.02 25.39 -11.52
CA LEU A 145 1.42 25.64 -12.83
C LEU A 145 1.83 27.01 -13.35
N ALA A 146 2.09 27.08 -14.66
CA ALA A 146 2.39 28.33 -15.35
C ALA A 146 1.21 29.32 -15.24
N ALA A 147 1.49 30.61 -15.44
CA ALA A 147 0.48 31.65 -15.38
C ALA A 147 -0.63 31.39 -16.41
N ILE A 148 -1.87 31.35 -15.93
CA ILE A 148 -3.07 31.17 -16.75
C ILE A 148 -3.75 32.53 -16.92
N THR A 149 -3.99 32.94 -18.16
CA THR A 149 -4.64 34.21 -18.49
C THR A 149 -6.16 34.09 -18.67
N LEU A 150 -6.64 32.86 -18.91
CA LEU A 150 -8.05 32.58 -19.14
C LEU A 150 -8.84 32.45 -17.83
N THR A 151 -10.06 32.98 -17.83
CA THR A 151 -11.03 32.84 -16.74
C THR A 151 -12.29 32.17 -17.28
N LEU A 152 -12.28 30.84 -17.33
CA LEU A 152 -13.38 29.99 -17.77
C LEU A 152 -13.69 28.95 -16.69
N THR A 153 -14.95 28.54 -16.60
CA THR A 153 -15.38 27.42 -15.73
C THR A 153 -14.91 26.07 -16.30
N ALA A 154 -14.94 25.01 -15.48
CA ALA A 154 -14.51 23.68 -15.91
C ALA A 154 -15.30 23.16 -17.13
N ASP A 155 -16.62 23.38 -17.15
CA ASP A 155 -17.49 22.95 -18.25
C ASP A 155 -17.22 23.75 -19.54
N GLU A 156 -17.01 25.07 -19.42
CA GLU A 156 -16.65 25.92 -20.55
C GLU A 156 -15.29 25.52 -21.14
N VAL A 157 -14.31 25.18 -20.29
CA VAL A 157 -13.00 24.69 -20.74
C VAL A 157 -13.12 23.36 -21.48
N ALA A 158 -13.94 22.43 -20.97
CA ALA A 158 -14.18 21.15 -21.64
C ALA A 158 -14.82 21.35 -23.03
N SER A 159 -15.83 22.22 -23.13
CA SER A 159 -16.46 22.58 -24.40
C SER A 159 -15.46 23.25 -25.36
N ALA A 160 -14.63 24.18 -24.88
CA ALA A 160 -13.64 24.86 -25.71
C ALA A 160 -12.56 23.88 -26.22
N LEU A 161 -12.08 22.96 -25.37
CA LEU A 161 -11.12 21.92 -25.80
C LEU A 161 -11.73 20.97 -26.85
N ALA A 162 -13.01 20.61 -26.70
CA ALA A 162 -13.72 19.82 -27.71
C ALA A 162 -13.80 20.55 -29.07
N GLN A 163 -14.17 21.84 -29.05
CA GLN A 163 -14.18 22.68 -30.25
C GLN A 163 -12.79 22.77 -30.90
N HIS A 164 -11.72 22.95 -30.11
CA HIS A 164 -10.35 22.95 -30.63
C HIS A 164 -9.94 21.62 -31.28
N ALA A 165 -10.43 20.50 -30.73
CA ALA A 165 -10.19 19.17 -31.28
C ALA A 165 -10.91 18.99 -32.64
N GLU A 166 -12.15 19.45 -32.75
CA GLU A 166 -12.92 19.44 -34.00
C GLU A 166 -12.31 20.36 -35.06
N GLN A 167 -11.78 21.52 -34.66
CA GLN A 167 -11.16 22.48 -35.58
C GLN A 167 -9.73 22.12 -36.00
N ARG A 168 -9.04 21.22 -35.27
CA ARG A 168 -7.66 20.80 -35.60
C ARG A 168 -7.49 20.29 -37.04
N PRO A 169 -8.32 19.36 -37.59
CA PRO A 169 -8.19 18.93 -38.98
C PRO A 169 -8.39 20.08 -39.98
N LEU A 170 -9.30 21.02 -39.69
CA LEU A 170 -9.53 22.20 -40.53
C LEU A 170 -8.31 23.12 -40.54
N ARG A 171 -7.67 23.34 -39.36
CA ARG A 171 -6.39 24.07 -39.25
C ARG A 171 -5.30 23.42 -40.10
N GLN A 172 -5.12 22.11 -39.99
CA GLN A 172 -4.13 21.38 -40.80
C GLN A 172 -4.41 21.48 -42.30
N ARG A 173 -5.69 21.43 -42.70
CA ARG A 173 -6.08 21.63 -44.10
C ARG A 173 -5.77 23.04 -44.58
N LEU A 174 -6.00 24.06 -43.75
CA LEU A 174 -5.65 25.45 -44.05
C LEU A 174 -4.15 25.59 -44.33
N VAL A 175 -3.28 25.04 -43.46
CA VAL A 175 -1.82 25.05 -43.67
C VAL A 175 -1.42 24.37 -44.97
N ALA A 176 -2.01 23.21 -45.26
CA ALA A 176 -1.73 22.48 -46.50
C ALA A 176 -2.16 23.27 -47.75
N LEU A 177 -3.30 23.97 -47.70
CA LEU A 177 -3.77 24.82 -48.79
C LEU A 177 -2.88 26.05 -48.98
N HIS A 178 -2.47 26.73 -47.90
CA HIS A 178 -1.54 27.87 -47.96
C HIS A 178 -0.23 27.48 -48.65
N GLY A 179 0.33 26.33 -48.26
CA GLY A 179 1.54 25.78 -48.85
C GLY A 179 1.41 25.38 -50.33
N GLN A 180 0.19 25.24 -50.87
CA GLN A 180 -0.05 24.96 -52.28
C GLN A 180 -0.37 26.22 -53.10
N ILE A 181 -1.19 27.13 -52.55
CA ILE A 181 -1.64 28.34 -53.24
C ILE A 181 -0.49 29.31 -53.47
N VAL A 182 0.31 29.60 -52.44
CA VAL A 182 1.39 30.61 -52.53
C VAL A 182 2.43 30.25 -53.62
N PRO A 183 2.94 29.00 -53.70
CA PRO A 183 3.84 28.62 -54.79
C PRO A 183 3.18 28.64 -56.18
N GLN A 184 1.91 28.24 -56.29
CA GLN A 184 1.19 28.27 -57.57
C GLN A 184 1.01 29.71 -58.08
N GLN A 185 0.58 30.64 -57.22
CA GLN A 185 0.47 32.05 -57.57
C GLN A 185 1.81 32.63 -58.02
N LYS A 186 2.90 32.28 -57.32
CA LYS A 186 4.26 32.72 -57.71
C LYS A 186 4.68 32.15 -59.07
N ARG A 187 4.42 30.87 -59.34
CA ARG A 187 4.72 30.24 -60.64
C ARG A 187 3.91 30.87 -61.77
N LEU A 188 2.64 31.13 -61.53
CA LEU A 188 1.74 31.75 -62.49
C LEU A 188 2.19 33.18 -62.84
N ALA A 189 2.60 33.97 -61.84
CA ALA A 189 3.17 35.30 -62.07
C ALA A 189 4.47 35.24 -62.91
N GLN A 190 5.37 34.30 -62.62
CA GLN A 190 6.60 34.09 -63.40
C GLN A 190 6.31 33.67 -64.85
N LEU A 191 5.33 32.79 -65.04
CA LEU A 191 4.93 32.32 -66.35
C LEU A 191 4.25 33.43 -67.18
N GLN A 192 3.43 34.27 -66.55
CA GLN A 192 2.84 35.45 -67.21
C GLN A 192 3.91 36.43 -67.72
N VAL A 193 4.96 36.70 -66.93
CA VAL A 193 6.10 37.51 -67.36
C VAL A 193 6.83 36.85 -68.55
N THR A 194 7.00 35.53 -68.51
CA THR A 194 7.64 34.77 -69.59
C THR A 194 6.84 34.85 -70.88
N ILE A 195 5.51 34.62 -70.80
CA ILE A 195 4.59 34.76 -71.94
C ILE A 195 4.71 36.15 -72.53
N GLN A 196 4.67 37.20 -71.69
CA GLN A 196 4.74 38.58 -72.17
C GLN A 196 6.06 38.89 -72.91
N ASN A 197 7.19 38.40 -72.41
CA ASN A 197 8.49 38.53 -73.07
C ASN A 197 8.52 37.80 -74.42
N VAL A 198 8.01 36.56 -74.48
CA VAL A 198 7.94 35.75 -75.71
C VAL A 198 6.98 36.38 -76.73
N THR A 199 5.84 36.94 -76.30
CA THR A 199 4.94 37.68 -77.18
C THR A 199 5.64 38.89 -77.79
N GLN A 200 6.39 39.67 -76.99
CA GLN A 200 7.15 40.80 -77.50
C GLN A 200 8.19 40.35 -78.53
N GLU A 201 8.95 39.28 -78.26
CA GLU A 201 9.93 38.72 -79.20
C GLU A 201 9.26 38.23 -80.49
N GLN A 202 8.10 37.58 -80.40
CA GLN A 202 7.31 37.15 -81.54
C GLN A 202 6.86 38.34 -82.39
N THR A 203 6.36 39.42 -81.78
CA THR A 203 5.94 40.63 -82.52
C THR A 203 7.10 41.29 -83.24
N GLN A 204 8.27 41.39 -82.60
CA GLN A 204 9.49 41.94 -83.20
C GLN A 204 9.97 41.08 -84.38
N ARG A 205 10.05 39.76 -84.21
CA ARG A 205 10.46 38.85 -85.31
C ARG A 205 9.46 38.85 -86.46
N ASN A 206 8.16 38.97 -86.18
CA ASN A 206 7.13 39.03 -87.21
C ASN A 206 7.22 40.33 -88.02
N ALA A 207 7.52 41.45 -87.37
CA ALA A 207 7.83 42.71 -88.04
C ALA A 207 9.08 42.58 -88.94
N ALA A 208 10.16 41.99 -88.43
CA ALA A 208 11.38 41.74 -89.21
C ALA A 208 11.13 40.81 -90.42
N LEU A 209 10.32 39.76 -90.26
CA LEU A 209 9.95 38.87 -91.36
C LEU A 209 9.12 39.61 -92.42
N ASN A 210 8.21 40.51 -92.02
CA ASN A 210 7.42 41.30 -92.96
C ASN A 210 8.29 42.30 -93.73
N GLU A 211 9.25 42.95 -93.07
CA GLU A 211 10.24 43.80 -93.73
C GLU A 211 11.08 42.99 -94.73
N MET A 212 11.56 41.81 -94.33
CA MET A 212 12.29 40.91 -95.23
C MET A 212 11.46 40.44 -96.42
N ARG A 213 10.16 40.17 -96.24
CA ARG A 213 9.24 39.85 -97.34
C ARG A 213 9.09 41.00 -98.32
N GLN A 214 9.09 42.25 -97.86
CA GLN A 214 9.06 43.42 -98.75
C GLN A 214 10.37 43.56 -99.53
N ARG A 215 11.52 43.49 -98.84
CA ARG A 215 12.84 43.52 -99.49
C ARG A 215 13.00 42.39 -100.52
N TYR A 216 12.52 41.19 -100.19
CA TYR A 216 12.51 40.05 -101.13
C TYR A 216 11.66 40.35 -102.37
N LYS A 217 10.45 40.92 -102.21
CA LYS A 217 9.59 41.31 -103.34
C LYS A 217 10.26 42.36 -104.23
N GLU A 218 10.80 43.42 -103.63
CA GLU A 218 11.51 44.48 -104.35
C GLU A 218 12.72 43.93 -105.13
N LYS A 219 13.55 43.11 -104.47
CA LYS A 219 14.73 42.50 -105.09
C LYS A 219 14.38 41.48 -106.16
N THR A 220 13.29 40.73 -105.98
CA THR A 220 12.79 39.80 -107.01
C THR A 220 12.25 40.57 -108.22
N GLN A 221 11.59 41.71 -108.02
CA GLN A 221 11.17 42.59 -109.11
C GLN A 221 12.39 43.18 -109.85
N GLN A 222 13.36 43.72 -109.12
CA GLN A 222 14.63 44.20 -109.70
C GLN A 222 15.35 43.10 -110.47
N LEU A 223 15.34 41.86 -109.95
CA LEU A 223 15.89 40.70 -110.64
C LEU A 223 15.16 40.44 -111.96
N ALA A 224 13.83 40.46 -111.97
CA ALA A 224 13.02 40.28 -113.19
C ALA A 224 13.24 41.39 -114.22
N ASP A 225 13.32 42.64 -113.76
CA ASP A 225 13.58 43.80 -114.62
C ASP A 225 14.99 43.71 -115.24
N VAL A 226 16.01 43.40 -114.43
CA VAL A 226 17.40 43.23 -114.90
C VAL A 226 17.53 42.00 -115.81
N LYS A 227 16.78 40.92 -115.56
CA LYS A 227 16.69 39.78 -116.50
C LYS A 227 16.15 40.21 -117.86
N THR A 228 15.05 40.97 -117.85
CA THR A 228 14.44 41.50 -119.08
C THR A 228 15.42 42.41 -119.83
N ILE A 229 16.16 43.27 -119.10
CA ILE A 229 17.21 44.11 -119.68
C ILE A 229 18.34 43.25 -120.27
N CYS A 230 18.83 42.25 -119.55
CA CYS A 230 19.88 41.34 -120.06
C CYS A 230 19.41 40.56 -121.32
N GLU A 231 18.13 40.14 -121.36
CA GLU A 231 17.52 39.49 -122.52
C GLU A 231 17.38 40.44 -123.72
N GLN A 232 16.97 41.68 -123.46
CA GLN A 232 16.91 42.75 -124.46
C GLN A 232 18.31 43.11 -124.97
N GLU A 233 19.31 43.22 -124.10
CA GLU A 233 20.71 43.43 -124.47
C GLU A 233 21.25 42.27 -125.31
N ALA A 234 20.96 41.02 -124.95
CA ALA A 234 21.32 39.86 -125.76
C ALA A 234 20.64 39.89 -127.14
N ARG A 235 19.38 40.33 -127.21
CA ARG A 235 18.64 40.47 -128.46
C ARG A 235 19.11 41.65 -129.30
N ILE A 236 19.42 42.79 -128.69
CA ILE A 236 20.02 43.95 -129.35
C ILE A 236 21.38 43.56 -129.90
N LYS A 237 22.23 42.87 -129.13
CA LYS A 237 23.51 42.35 -129.63
C LYS A 237 23.36 41.42 -130.83
N THR A 238 22.32 40.58 -130.85
CA THR A 238 21.98 39.73 -132.00
C THR A 238 21.55 40.56 -133.22
N LEU A 239 20.78 41.64 -133.00
CA LEU A 239 20.33 42.57 -134.05
C LEU A 239 21.44 43.52 -134.52
N GLU A 240 22.38 43.90 -133.66
CA GLU A 240 23.60 44.64 -134.01
C GLU A 240 24.49 43.80 -134.92
N ALA A 241 24.66 42.51 -134.62
CA ALA A 241 25.36 41.58 -135.49
C ALA A 241 24.69 41.46 -136.87
N GLN A 242 23.36 41.52 -136.94
CA GLN A 242 22.61 41.56 -138.19
C GLN A 242 22.67 42.94 -138.88
N ARG A 243 22.71 44.05 -138.13
CA ARG A 243 22.87 45.41 -138.64
C ARG A 243 24.22 45.63 -139.30
N ALA A 244 25.28 45.05 -138.75
CA ALA A 244 26.61 45.06 -139.34
C ALA A 244 26.66 44.41 -140.75
N GLN A 245 25.62 43.66 -141.14
CA GLN A 245 25.51 43.01 -142.45
C GLN A 245 24.69 43.84 -143.47
N LEU A 246 24.15 45.00 -143.10
CA LEU A 246 23.39 45.88 -144.01
C LEU A 246 24.32 46.69 -144.93
N GLN A 247 24.05 46.69 -146.24
CA GLN A 247 24.80 47.42 -147.27
C GLN A 247 23.91 48.48 -147.94
N ALA A 248 24.44 49.68 -148.20
CA ALA A 248 23.69 50.79 -148.78
C ALA A 248 23.16 50.45 -150.19
N GLY A 249 21.84 50.59 -150.40
CA GLY A 249 21.17 50.39 -151.70
C GLY A 249 20.55 49.01 -151.95
N GLN A 250 20.72 48.03 -151.05
CA GLN A 250 20.06 46.72 -151.12
C GLN A 250 18.87 46.66 -150.14
N PRO A 251 17.77 45.94 -150.47
CA PRO A 251 16.61 45.84 -149.59
C PRO A 251 16.98 45.08 -148.29
N CYS A 252 16.65 45.65 -147.14
CA CYS A 252 16.88 45.01 -145.84
C CYS A 252 16.08 43.69 -145.72
N PRO A 253 16.69 42.57 -145.29
CA PRO A 253 16.01 41.26 -145.21
C PRO A 253 14.92 41.18 -144.12
N LEU A 254 14.86 42.15 -143.20
CA LEU A 254 13.87 42.19 -142.12
C LEU A 254 12.68 43.12 -142.40
N CYS A 255 12.84 44.17 -143.23
CA CYS A 255 11.78 45.17 -143.45
C CYS A 255 11.62 45.66 -144.91
N GLY A 256 12.48 45.23 -145.84
CA GLY A 256 12.34 45.50 -147.28
C GLY A 256 12.63 46.93 -147.76
N SER A 257 12.93 47.87 -146.86
CA SER A 257 13.26 49.26 -147.23
C SER A 257 14.75 49.42 -147.63
N THR A 258 15.03 50.33 -148.57
CA THR A 258 16.36 50.64 -149.12
C THR A 258 17.03 51.87 -148.51
N SER A 259 16.35 52.57 -147.58
CA SER A 259 16.87 53.79 -146.93
C SER A 259 16.64 53.75 -145.42
N HIS A 260 17.72 53.82 -144.64
CA HIS A 260 17.69 53.81 -143.17
C HIS A 260 18.60 54.93 -142.61
N PRO A 261 18.12 56.18 -142.56
CA PRO A 261 18.95 57.33 -142.16
C PRO A 261 19.29 57.38 -140.65
N ALA A 262 18.73 56.48 -139.83
CA ALA A 262 18.93 56.48 -138.37
C ALA A 262 19.93 55.41 -137.87
N VAL A 263 20.64 54.70 -138.76
CA VAL A 263 21.56 53.60 -138.39
C VAL A 263 22.88 54.12 -137.79
N GLU A 264 23.34 55.30 -138.19
CA GLU A 264 24.59 55.89 -137.67
C GLU A 264 24.46 56.45 -136.24
N ALA A 265 23.24 56.66 -135.74
CA ALA A 265 23.00 57.32 -134.45
C ALA A 265 22.98 56.39 -133.22
N TYR A 266 23.00 55.07 -133.41
CA TYR A 266 22.96 54.10 -132.30
C TYR A 266 24.35 53.53 -132.02
N GLN A 267 25.02 54.12 -131.03
CA GLN A 267 26.32 53.67 -130.52
C GLN A 267 26.16 52.46 -129.57
N ALA A 268 27.16 51.58 -129.60
CA ALA A 268 27.21 50.24 -129.00
C ALA A 268 26.88 50.21 -127.50
N LEU A 269 25.99 49.28 -127.11
CA LEU A 269 25.73 48.94 -125.72
C LEU A 269 26.74 47.89 -125.23
N GLU A 270 27.44 48.15 -124.12
CA GLU A 270 28.38 47.20 -123.50
C GLU A 270 27.66 46.16 -122.60
N PRO A 271 27.62 44.85 -122.94
CA PRO A 271 26.74 43.87 -122.28
C PRO A 271 27.21 43.28 -120.93
N GLY A 272 28.26 43.80 -120.28
CA GLY A 272 28.89 43.14 -119.10
C GLY A 272 28.37 43.58 -117.73
N VAL A 273 27.94 44.84 -117.61
CA VAL A 273 27.56 45.46 -116.33
C VAL A 273 26.26 44.86 -115.78
N ASN A 274 25.26 44.65 -116.64
CA ASN A 274 23.97 44.11 -116.24
C ASN A 274 24.01 42.60 -115.94
N GLN A 275 24.91 41.83 -116.58
CA GLN A 275 25.15 40.42 -116.23
C GLN A 275 25.77 40.25 -114.83
N SER A 276 26.72 41.11 -114.46
CA SER A 276 27.31 41.10 -113.11
C SER A 276 26.27 41.50 -112.06
N ARG A 277 25.44 42.50 -112.38
CA ARG A 277 24.31 42.94 -111.55
C ARG A 277 23.25 41.84 -111.38
N LEU A 278 23.01 41.05 -112.42
CA LEU A 278 22.09 39.92 -112.39
C LEU A 278 22.55 38.86 -111.38
N LEU A 279 23.80 38.41 -111.48
CA LEU A 279 24.35 37.42 -110.55
C LEU A 279 24.38 37.92 -109.10
N ALA A 280 24.68 39.20 -108.89
CA ALA A 280 24.61 39.82 -107.56
C ALA A 280 23.17 39.81 -107.00
N LEU A 281 22.17 40.18 -107.81
CA LEU A 281 20.76 40.13 -107.42
C LEU A 281 20.26 38.71 -107.17
N GLU A 282 20.71 37.71 -107.95
CA GLU A 282 20.35 36.30 -107.73
C GLU A 282 20.86 35.78 -106.39
N ASN A 283 22.09 36.13 -106.02
CA ASN A 283 22.67 35.78 -104.72
C ASN A 283 21.97 36.52 -103.57
N GLU A 284 21.64 37.80 -103.73
CA GLU A 284 20.88 38.57 -102.74
C GLU A 284 19.47 37.99 -102.51
N VAL A 285 18.75 37.64 -103.58
CA VAL A 285 17.42 37.03 -103.48
C VAL A 285 17.48 35.66 -102.80
N LYS A 286 18.48 34.82 -103.13
CA LYS A 286 18.69 33.53 -102.44
C LYS A 286 18.96 33.72 -100.95
N LYS A 287 19.87 34.64 -100.60
CA LYS A 287 20.23 34.95 -99.21
C LYS A 287 19.02 35.46 -98.42
N LEU A 288 18.22 36.37 -99.00
CA LEU A 288 16.98 36.85 -98.39
C LEU A 288 15.94 35.72 -98.20
N GLY A 289 15.91 34.75 -99.12
CA GLY A 289 15.06 33.55 -99.01
C GLY A 289 15.45 32.64 -97.83
N GLU A 290 16.75 32.40 -97.64
CA GLU A 290 17.29 31.59 -96.54
C GLU A 290 17.10 32.30 -95.19
N GLU A 291 17.43 33.59 -95.10
CA GLU A 291 17.20 34.42 -93.90
C GLU A 291 15.69 34.51 -93.57
N GLY A 292 14.82 34.60 -94.57
CA GLY A 292 13.37 34.56 -94.39
C GLY A 292 12.84 33.20 -93.91
N ALA A 293 13.43 32.09 -94.37
CA ALA A 293 13.06 30.74 -93.92
C ALA A 293 13.50 30.48 -92.47
N THR A 294 14.69 30.94 -92.09
CA THR A 294 15.20 30.83 -90.70
C THR A 294 14.35 31.68 -89.74
N LEU A 295 14.03 32.94 -90.08
CA LEU A 295 13.13 33.78 -89.29
C LEU A 295 11.73 33.16 -89.14
N ARG A 296 11.20 32.53 -90.18
CA ARG A 296 9.93 31.81 -90.11
C ARG A 296 10.00 30.62 -89.16
N GLY A 297 11.06 29.81 -89.23
CA GLY A 297 11.27 28.71 -88.30
C GLY A 297 11.39 29.16 -86.85
N GLN A 298 12.07 30.28 -86.58
CA GLN A 298 12.13 30.91 -85.25
C GLN A 298 10.76 31.38 -84.77
N LEU A 299 9.95 32.00 -85.64
CA LEU A 299 8.58 32.40 -85.32
C LEU A 299 7.67 31.21 -85.03
N ASP A 300 7.78 30.12 -85.80
CA ASP A 300 7.01 28.91 -85.55
C ASP A 300 7.38 28.26 -84.20
N ALA A 301 8.67 28.27 -83.84
CA ALA A 301 9.14 27.80 -82.54
C ALA A 301 8.62 28.68 -81.38
N LEU A 302 8.73 30.01 -81.51
CA LEU A 302 8.18 30.95 -80.52
C LEU A 302 6.66 30.81 -80.38
N THR A 303 5.94 30.62 -81.49
CA THR A 303 4.48 30.45 -81.48
C THR A 303 4.07 29.17 -80.75
N LYS A 304 4.78 28.07 -80.96
CA LYS A 304 4.56 26.82 -80.22
C LYS A 304 4.90 26.95 -78.74
N GLN A 305 5.97 27.66 -78.41
CA GLN A 305 6.34 27.95 -77.02
C GLN A 305 5.25 28.78 -76.34
N LEU A 306 4.80 29.87 -76.96
CA LEU A 306 3.73 30.73 -76.45
C LEU A 306 2.47 29.91 -76.18
N GLN A 307 2.03 29.09 -77.13
CA GLN A 307 0.83 28.26 -76.97
C GLN A 307 0.98 27.26 -75.82
N ARG A 308 2.16 26.67 -75.62
CA ARG A 308 2.43 25.77 -74.49
C ARG A 308 2.35 26.52 -73.16
N ASP A 309 3.02 27.66 -73.07
CA ASP A 309 3.11 28.46 -71.85
C ASP A 309 1.73 29.05 -71.49
N GLU A 310 0.93 29.48 -72.48
CA GLU A 310 -0.45 29.94 -72.29
C GLU A 310 -1.36 28.83 -71.78
N ASN A 311 -1.26 27.62 -72.35
CA ASN A 311 -2.02 26.45 -71.87
C ASN A 311 -1.64 26.08 -70.43
N GLU A 312 -0.35 26.10 -70.10
CA GLU A 312 0.13 25.85 -68.73
C GLU A 312 -0.38 26.94 -67.77
N ALA A 313 -0.32 28.21 -68.16
CA ALA A 313 -0.83 29.32 -67.36
C ALA A 313 -2.34 29.21 -67.14
N GLN A 314 -3.10 28.74 -68.13
CA GLN A 314 -4.54 28.53 -68.01
C GLN A 314 -4.87 27.36 -67.08
N SER A 315 -4.12 26.25 -67.15
CA SER A 315 -4.25 25.14 -66.21
C SER A 315 -3.94 25.59 -64.77
N LEU A 316 -2.84 26.31 -64.57
CA LEU A 316 -2.46 26.83 -63.25
C LEU A 316 -3.52 27.80 -62.68
N ARG A 317 -4.16 28.62 -63.52
CA ARG A 317 -5.27 29.49 -63.08
C ARG A 317 -6.49 28.69 -62.62
N GLN A 318 -6.83 27.61 -63.31
CA GLN A 318 -7.96 26.76 -62.92
C GLN A 318 -7.68 26.05 -61.59
N ASP A 319 -6.48 25.51 -61.42
CA ASP A 319 -6.05 24.87 -60.18
C ASP A 319 -6.03 25.87 -59.02
N GLU A 320 -5.50 27.07 -59.24
CA GLU A 320 -5.44 28.14 -58.24
C GLU A 320 -6.84 28.61 -57.82
N GLN A 321 -7.79 28.73 -58.76
CA GLN A 321 -9.19 29.01 -58.46
C GLN A 321 -9.83 27.90 -57.61
N ALA A 322 -9.60 26.63 -57.94
CA ALA A 322 -10.13 25.50 -57.18
C ALA A 322 -9.56 25.45 -55.76
N LEU A 323 -8.25 25.68 -55.59
CA LEU A 323 -7.63 25.78 -54.27
C LEU A 323 -8.14 26.97 -53.47
N THR A 324 -8.36 28.12 -54.11
CA THR A 324 -8.91 29.32 -53.46
C THR A 324 -10.35 29.11 -53.00
N GLN A 325 -11.17 28.36 -53.75
CA GLN A 325 -12.51 27.98 -53.30
C GLN A 325 -12.46 27.03 -52.09
N GLN A 326 -11.55 26.06 -52.09
CA GLN A 326 -11.35 25.18 -50.94
C GLN A 326 -10.84 25.97 -49.71
N TRP A 327 -9.98 26.96 -49.92
CA TRP A 327 -9.56 27.89 -48.88
C TRP A 327 -10.75 28.61 -48.27
N GLN A 328 -11.59 29.23 -49.10
CA GLN A 328 -12.79 29.94 -48.65
C GLN A 328 -13.76 29.04 -47.88
N ALA A 329 -13.92 27.77 -48.29
CA ALA A 329 -14.75 26.82 -47.57
C ALA A 329 -14.17 26.50 -46.17
N VAL A 330 -12.85 26.30 -46.08
CA VAL A 330 -12.18 26.03 -44.80
C VAL A 330 -12.20 27.25 -43.89
N THR A 331 -11.90 28.46 -44.41
CA THR A 331 -11.96 29.68 -43.61
C THR A 331 -13.36 30.01 -43.14
N ALA A 332 -14.39 29.76 -43.96
CA ALA A 332 -15.78 29.88 -43.55
C ALA A 332 -16.13 28.88 -42.42
N SER A 333 -15.71 27.62 -42.53
CA SER A 333 -15.95 26.61 -41.48
C SER A 333 -15.25 26.93 -40.15
N LEU A 334 -14.11 27.61 -40.21
CA LEU A 334 -13.35 28.10 -39.05
C LEU A 334 -13.83 29.47 -38.56
N ASN A 335 -14.79 30.11 -39.25
CA ASN A 335 -15.26 31.47 -39.00
C ASN A 335 -14.12 32.52 -38.95
N ILE A 336 -13.16 32.43 -39.89
CA ILE A 336 -12.02 33.35 -40.01
C ILE A 336 -12.04 34.10 -41.34
N THR A 337 -11.37 35.25 -41.37
CA THR A 337 -11.34 36.17 -42.53
C THR A 337 -9.99 36.23 -43.27
N LEU A 338 -9.07 35.33 -42.96
CA LEU A 338 -7.72 35.28 -43.55
C LEU A 338 -7.77 35.04 -45.07
N GLN A 339 -6.97 35.80 -45.81
CA GLN A 339 -6.75 35.65 -47.24
C GLN A 339 -5.60 34.67 -47.52
N PRO A 340 -5.56 34.00 -48.68
CA PRO A 340 -4.48 33.08 -49.04
C PRO A 340 -3.09 33.72 -49.07
N GLN A 341 -3.00 35.04 -49.27
CA GLN A 341 -1.73 35.78 -49.31
C GLN A 341 -1.24 36.22 -47.93
N ASP A 342 -2.09 36.16 -46.91
CA ASP A 342 -1.74 36.59 -45.56
C ASP A 342 -0.72 35.64 -44.93
N ASP A 343 0.05 36.16 -43.97
CA ASP A 343 0.83 35.32 -43.08
C ASP A 343 -0.10 34.64 -42.07
N ILE A 344 -0.24 33.32 -42.19
CA ILE A 344 -1.10 32.53 -41.30
C ILE A 344 -0.44 32.17 -39.97
N GLN A 345 0.88 32.34 -39.82
CA GLN A 345 1.55 31.87 -38.61
C GLN A 345 1.12 32.56 -37.32
N PRO A 346 0.97 33.90 -37.27
CA PRO A 346 0.50 34.57 -36.06
C PRO A 346 -0.86 34.04 -35.58
N TRP A 347 -1.74 33.66 -36.51
CA TRP A 347 -3.02 33.06 -36.17
C TRP A 347 -2.88 31.63 -35.63
N LEU A 348 -2.04 30.79 -36.25
CA LEU A 348 -1.78 29.44 -35.78
C LEU A 348 -1.15 29.43 -34.38
N ASP A 349 -0.15 30.29 -34.17
CA ASP A 349 0.51 30.45 -32.87
C ASP A 349 -0.47 30.90 -31.78
N ALA A 350 -1.39 31.82 -32.11
CA ALA A 350 -2.44 32.24 -31.19
C ALA A 350 -3.41 31.11 -30.85
N GLN A 351 -3.79 30.27 -31.82
CA GLN A 351 -4.64 29.11 -31.59
C GLN A 351 -3.95 28.05 -30.72
N ASP A 352 -2.65 27.82 -30.93
CA ASP A 352 -1.88 26.85 -30.15
C ASP A 352 -1.55 27.35 -28.75
N GLU A 353 -1.33 28.65 -28.57
CA GLU A 353 -1.26 29.27 -27.24
C GLU A 353 -2.61 29.19 -26.52
N HIS A 354 -3.71 29.48 -27.20
CA HIS A 354 -5.05 29.36 -26.60
C HIS A 354 -5.35 27.92 -26.16
N GLU A 355 -5.04 26.93 -27.01
CA GLU A 355 -5.19 25.51 -26.66
C GLU A 355 -4.32 25.12 -25.46
N ARG A 356 -3.07 25.62 -25.38
CA ARG A 356 -2.19 25.41 -24.23
C ARG A 356 -2.75 26.02 -22.94
N GLN A 357 -3.25 27.25 -23.00
CA GLN A 357 -3.90 27.93 -21.87
C GLN A 357 -5.15 27.16 -21.40
N LEU A 358 -5.98 26.66 -22.31
CA LEU A 358 -7.14 25.83 -21.98
C LEU A 358 -6.74 24.53 -21.27
N ARG A 359 -5.69 23.84 -21.74
CA ARG A 359 -5.18 22.62 -21.08
C ARG A 359 -4.63 22.89 -19.69
N LEU A 360 -3.87 23.98 -19.51
CA LEU A 360 -3.37 24.39 -18.19
C LEU A 360 -4.53 24.73 -17.24
N LEU A 361 -5.56 25.43 -17.73
CA LEU A 361 -6.74 25.76 -16.93
C LEU A 361 -7.55 24.51 -16.56
N SER A 362 -7.69 23.54 -17.48
CA SER A 362 -8.30 22.24 -17.21
C SER A 362 -7.54 21.49 -16.10
N GLN A 363 -6.21 21.42 -16.20
CA GLN A 363 -5.36 20.81 -15.18
C GLN A 363 -5.48 21.53 -13.83
N ARG A 364 -5.57 22.86 -13.82
CA ARG A 364 -5.81 23.64 -12.61
C ARG A 364 -7.14 23.29 -11.96
N HIS A 365 -8.23 23.26 -12.72
CA HIS A 365 -9.56 22.88 -12.20
C HIS A 365 -9.56 21.46 -11.63
N GLU A 366 -8.90 20.51 -12.29
CA GLU A 366 -8.76 19.14 -11.79
C GLU A 366 -8.00 19.10 -10.46
N LEU A 367 -6.86 19.78 -10.35
CA LEU A 367 -6.08 19.86 -9.10
C LEU A 367 -6.88 20.56 -7.99
N GLN A 368 -7.61 21.63 -8.30
CA GLN A 368 -8.49 22.30 -7.32
C GLN A 368 -9.58 21.36 -6.82
N GLY A 369 -10.19 20.57 -7.71
CA GLY A 369 -11.16 19.53 -7.35
C GLY A 369 -10.55 18.45 -6.45
N GLN A 370 -9.36 17.96 -6.78
CA GLN A 370 -8.63 16.98 -5.98
C GLN A 370 -8.29 17.53 -4.58
N ILE A 371 -7.79 18.76 -4.49
CA ILE A 371 -7.50 19.45 -3.22
C ILE A 371 -8.76 19.59 -2.38
N ALA A 372 -9.88 20.00 -2.98
CA ALA A 372 -11.15 20.13 -2.28
C ALA A 372 -11.65 18.77 -1.75
N ALA A 373 -11.56 17.71 -2.56
CA ALA A 373 -11.93 16.36 -2.16
C ALA A 373 -11.05 15.82 -1.02
N HIS A 374 -9.73 15.98 -1.10
CA HIS A 374 -8.81 15.59 -0.04
C HIS A 374 -9.05 16.37 1.25
N ASN A 375 -9.29 17.68 1.16
CA ASN A 375 -9.66 18.48 2.33
C ASN A 375 -10.94 17.98 3.00
N GLN A 376 -11.98 17.65 2.22
CA GLN A 376 -13.21 17.07 2.77
C GLN A 376 -12.96 15.71 3.46
N GLN A 377 -12.14 14.85 2.86
CA GLN A 377 -11.76 13.56 3.46
C GLN A 377 -11.01 13.74 4.78
N ILE A 378 -10.05 14.67 4.82
CA ILE A 378 -9.29 15.00 6.04
C ILE A 378 -10.23 15.48 7.14
N ILE A 379 -11.16 16.39 6.84
CA ILE A 379 -12.13 16.91 7.82
C ILE A 379 -13.02 15.78 8.36
N GLN A 380 -13.57 14.95 7.48
CA GLN A 380 -14.43 13.82 7.90
C GLN A 380 -13.69 12.84 8.79
N TYR A 381 -12.44 12.51 8.45
CA TYR A 381 -11.65 11.58 9.22
C TYR A 381 -11.16 12.16 10.54
N GLN A 382 -10.82 13.45 10.59
CA GLN A 382 -10.55 14.17 11.84
C GLN A 382 -11.73 14.12 12.79
N GLN A 383 -12.96 14.34 12.31
CA GLN A 383 -14.17 14.23 13.12
C GLN A 383 -14.36 12.80 13.68
N GLN A 384 -14.06 11.76 12.88
CA GLN A 384 -14.11 10.37 13.34
C GLN A 384 -13.05 10.05 14.39
N ILE A 385 -11.84 10.61 14.26
CA ILE A 385 -10.77 10.49 15.26
C ILE A 385 -11.20 11.17 16.56
N GLU A 386 -11.70 12.40 16.48
CA GLU A 386 -12.16 13.16 17.64
C GLU A 386 -13.31 12.45 18.37
N GLN A 387 -14.29 11.93 17.63
CA GLN A 387 -15.40 11.15 18.21
C GLN A 387 -14.89 9.91 18.95
N ARG A 388 -13.96 9.16 18.35
CA ARG A 388 -13.35 7.98 18.99
C ARG A 388 -12.53 8.36 20.23
N GLN A 389 -11.80 9.47 20.18
CA GLN A 389 -11.05 9.99 21.31
C GLN A 389 -11.97 10.41 22.46
N GLN A 390 -13.08 11.09 22.17
CA GLN A 390 -14.09 11.44 23.17
C GLN A 390 -14.76 10.20 23.79
N GLN A 391 -15.04 9.17 22.98
CA GLN A 391 -15.56 7.89 23.48
C GLN A 391 -14.56 7.20 24.42
N LEU A 392 -13.28 7.15 24.05
CA LEU A 392 -12.21 6.61 24.91
C LEU A 392 -12.08 7.42 26.20
N LEU A 393 -12.09 8.75 26.13
CA LEU A 393 -12.05 9.64 27.29
C LEU A 393 -13.22 9.36 28.25
N THR A 394 -14.42 9.23 27.70
CA THR A 394 -15.63 8.93 28.49
C THR A 394 -15.55 7.54 29.13
N ALA A 395 -15.06 6.54 28.38
CA ALA A 395 -14.87 5.19 28.89
C ALA A 395 -13.85 5.16 30.03
N LEU A 396 -12.69 5.79 29.86
CA LEU A 396 -11.65 5.89 30.90
C LEU A 396 -12.14 6.65 32.13
N ALA A 397 -12.90 7.74 31.96
CA ALA A 397 -13.49 8.49 33.07
C ALA A 397 -14.45 7.62 33.90
N GLY A 398 -15.20 6.71 33.26
CA GLY A 398 -16.04 5.72 33.94
C GLY A 398 -15.26 4.78 34.87
N TYR A 399 -13.95 4.60 34.61
CA TYR A 399 -13.02 3.82 35.41
C TYR A 399 -12.17 4.66 36.37
N ALA A 400 -12.47 5.96 36.52
CA ALA A 400 -11.66 6.94 37.24
C ALA A 400 -10.21 7.04 36.73
N LEU A 401 -10.02 6.81 35.43
CA LEU A 401 -8.75 6.90 34.73
C LEU A 401 -8.72 8.15 33.84
N THR A 402 -7.52 8.69 33.65
CA THR A 402 -7.25 9.77 32.71
C THR A 402 -6.52 9.22 31.48
N LEU A 403 -6.77 9.85 30.33
CA LEU A 403 -6.03 9.53 29.10
C LEU A 403 -4.53 9.84 29.32
N PRO A 404 -3.61 8.91 29.00
CA PRO A 404 -2.19 9.18 29.04
C PRO A 404 -1.78 10.25 28.02
N GLN A 405 -0.61 10.85 28.20
CA GLN A 405 -0.03 11.71 27.17
C GLN A 405 0.34 10.86 25.95
N GLU A 406 0.39 11.50 24.78
CA GLU A 406 0.91 10.86 23.57
C GLU A 406 2.35 10.37 23.85
N ASP A 407 2.69 9.18 23.34
CA ASP A 407 3.97 8.46 23.57
C ASP A 407 4.13 7.79 24.95
N GLU A 408 3.30 8.09 25.95
CA GLU A 408 3.32 7.39 27.25
C GLU A 408 2.31 6.22 27.33
N GLU A 409 1.55 6.00 26.26
CA GLU A 409 0.45 5.03 26.15
C GLU A 409 0.90 3.59 26.53
N GLU A 410 2.08 3.17 26.07
CA GLU A 410 2.63 1.84 26.40
C GLU A 410 3.01 1.70 27.88
N SER A 411 3.67 2.71 28.45
CA SER A 411 4.02 2.72 29.88
C SER A 411 2.79 2.74 30.80
N TRP A 412 1.76 3.46 30.38
CA TRP A 412 0.48 3.53 31.07
C TRP A 412 -0.21 2.16 31.05
N LEU A 413 -0.28 1.50 29.89
CA LEU A 413 -0.82 0.14 29.76
C LEU A 413 -0.02 -0.87 30.59
N ALA A 414 1.30 -0.77 30.59
CA ALA A 414 2.18 -1.66 31.36
C ALA A 414 1.92 -1.53 32.88
N THR A 415 1.75 -0.30 33.37
CA THR A 415 1.43 -0.05 34.78
C THR A 415 0.09 -0.68 35.16
N ARG A 416 -0.96 -0.49 34.34
CA ARG A 416 -2.27 -1.10 34.58
C ARG A 416 -2.24 -2.63 34.49
N GLN A 417 -1.43 -3.18 33.61
CA GLN A 417 -1.21 -4.62 33.52
C GLN A 417 -0.53 -5.18 34.77
N GLN A 418 0.45 -4.48 35.34
CA GLN A 418 1.10 -4.88 36.60
C GLN A 418 0.12 -4.85 37.78
N GLU A 419 -0.74 -3.83 37.88
CA GLU A 419 -1.76 -3.74 38.92
C GLU A 419 -2.75 -4.92 38.83
N ALA A 420 -3.24 -5.23 37.63
CA ALA A 420 -4.10 -6.38 37.38
C ALA A 420 -3.43 -7.71 37.78
N GLN A 421 -2.15 -7.88 37.43
CA GLN A 421 -1.37 -9.07 37.82
C GLN A 421 -1.20 -9.16 39.34
N SER A 422 -0.95 -8.04 40.02
CA SER A 422 -0.82 -8.00 41.48
C SER A 422 -2.12 -8.41 42.18
N TRP A 423 -3.27 -7.98 41.64
CA TRP A 423 -4.59 -8.36 42.14
C TRP A 423 -4.83 -9.86 41.94
N GLN A 424 -4.52 -10.39 40.75
CA GLN A 424 -4.65 -11.82 40.46
C GLN A 424 -3.76 -12.68 41.36
N HIS A 425 -2.54 -12.21 41.65
CA HIS A 425 -1.63 -12.90 42.57
C HIS A 425 -2.23 -13.01 43.97
N ARG A 426 -2.74 -11.91 44.52
CA ARG A 426 -3.40 -11.88 45.83
C ARG A 426 -4.69 -12.71 45.87
N GLN A 427 -5.43 -12.78 44.76
CA GLN A 427 -6.58 -13.69 44.66
C GLN A 427 -6.14 -15.17 44.79
N ASN A 428 -5.02 -15.54 44.17
CA ASN A 428 -4.47 -16.89 44.29
C ASN A 428 -3.97 -17.18 45.72
N GLU A 429 -3.33 -16.19 46.37
CA GLU A 429 -2.95 -16.28 47.79
C GLU A 429 -4.16 -16.51 48.69
N LEU A 430 -5.27 -15.81 48.44
CA LEU A 430 -6.51 -16.00 49.19
C LEU A 430 -7.04 -17.44 49.06
N THR A 431 -7.03 -18.00 47.84
CA THR A 431 -7.42 -19.40 47.62
C THR A 431 -6.47 -20.36 48.35
N ALA A 432 -5.17 -20.09 48.37
CA ALA A 432 -4.20 -20.90 49.11
C ALA A 432 -4.43 -20.84 50.64
N LEU A 433 -4.71 -19.65 51.20
CA LEU A 433 -5.06 -19.47 52.61
C LEU A 433 -6.35 -20.21 52.97
N GLN A 434 -7.38 -20.12 52.13
CA GLN A 434 -8.64 -20.85 52.30
C GLN A 434 -8.39 -22.36 52.38
N ASN A 435 -7.58 -22.91 51.47
CA ASN A 435 -7.22 -24.32 51.49
C ASN A 435 -6.47 -24.71 52.79
N ARG A 436 -5.58 -23.84 53.30
CA ARG A 436 -4.87 -24.10 54.55
C ARG A 436 -5.78 -24.08 55.77
N ILE A 437 -6.73 -23.15 55.83
CA ILE A 437 -7.76 -23.11 56.89
C ILE A 437 -8.61 -24.39 56.84
N GLN A 438 -9.04 -24.82 55.64
CA GLN A 438 -9.81 -26.05 55.47
C GLN A 438 -9.07 -27.32 55.94
N GLN A 439 -7.73 -27.35 55.85
CA GLN A 439 -6.92 -28.44 56.41
C GLN A 439 -6.92 -28.48 57.95
N LEU A 440 -7.10 -27.33 58.62
CA LEU A 440 -7.13 -27.22 60.08
C LEU A 440 -8.53 -27.47 60.68
N THR A 441 -9.58 -27.21 59.91
CA THR A 441 -10.99 -27.46 60.29
C THR A 441 -11.21 -28.83 60.96
N PRO A 442 -10.80 -29.98 60.39
CA PRO A 442 -11.04 -31.28 61.02
C PRO A 442 -10.34 -31.44 62.37
N ILE A 443 -9.19 -30.80 62.61
CA ILE A 443 -8.49 -30.84 63.91
C ILE A 443 -9.30 -30.09 64.97
N LEU A 444 -9.85 -28.93 64.59
CA LEU A 444 -10.62 -28.06 65.47
C LEU A 444 -12.05 -28.57 65.74
N GLU A 445 -12.62 -29.36 64.85
CA GLU A 445 -13.94 -29.96 65.06
C GLU A 445 -13.87 -31.25 65.91
N THR A 446 -12.79 -32.03 65.79
CA THR A 446 -12.69 -33.37 66.40
C THR A 446 -12.00 -33.41 67.77
N LEU A 447 -10.98 -32.58 68.00
CA LEU A 447 -10.32 -32.54 69.31
C LEU A 447 -11.22 -31.82 70.32
N PRO A 448 -11.36 -32.26 71.57
CA PRO A 448 -12.17 -31.56 72.57
C PRO A 448 -11.50 -30.25 73.03
N GLN A 449 -12.31 -29.25 73.40
CA GLN A 449 -11.80 -28.05 74.10
C GLN A 449 -11.26 -28.45 75.47
N SER A 450 -10.10 -27.89 75.83
CA SER A 450 -9.49 -28.03 77.15
C SER A 450 -9.11 -26.63 77.63
N ASP A 451 -9.43 -26.31 78.88
CA ASP A 451 -9.06 -25.03 79.51
C ASP A 451 -7.58 -25.01 79.96
N GLU A 452 -6.90 -26.16 79.87
CA GLU A 452 -5.48 -26.30 80.19
C GLU A 452 -4.62 -25.70 79.07
N LEU A 453 -3.98 -24.56 79.36
CA LEU A 453 -2.99 -23.96 78.49
C LEU A 453 -1.75 -24.88 78.40
N PRO A 454 -1.24 -25.14 77.18
CA PRO A 454 -0.03 -25.93 77.02
C PRO A 454 1.13 -25.27 77.78
N HIS A 455 1.92 -26.09 78.48
CA HIS A 455 2.99 -25.61 79.36
C HIS A 455 4.25 -25.16 78.60
N SER A 456 4.24 -25.24 77.27
CA SER A 456 5.35 -24.87 76.38
C SER A 456 4.87 -24.38 75.01
N GLU A 457 5.51 -23.36 74.46
CA GLU A 457 5.27 -22.79 73.12
C GLU A 457 5.97 -23.58 71.99
N GLU A 458 6.32 -24.84 72.21
CA GLU A 458 6.97 -25.65 71.19
C GLU A 458 6.03 -25.93 70.01
N THR A 459 6.55 -25.84 68.79
CA THR A 459 5.82 -26.15 67.56
C THR A 459 5.45 -27.63 67.54
N VAL A 460 4.17 -27.93 67.77
CA VAL A 460 3.69 -29.32 67.77
C VAL A 460 3.35 -29.76 66.35
N ALA A 461 3.85 -30.93 65.94
CA ALA A 461 3.53 -31.52 64.65
C ALA A 461 2.03 -31.86 64.57
N LEU A 462 1.33 -31.23 63.62
CA LEU A 462 -0.11 -31.42 63.44
C LEU A 462 -0.47 -32.73 62.73
N GLU A 463 0.46 -33.43 62.09
CA GLU A 463 0.16 -34.59 61.21
C GLU A 463 -0.38 -35.81 61.98
N ASN A 464 0.07 -36.03 63.21
CA ASN A 464 -0.27 -37.22 64.02
C ASN A 464 -1.44 -36.99 65.00
N TRP A 465 -2.22 -35.92 64.81
CA TRP A 465 -3.29 -35.53 65.73
C TRP A 465 -4.34 -36.64 65.96
N ARG A 466 -4.67 -37.41 64.90
CA ARG A 466 -5.64 -38.52 64.99
C ARG A 466 -5.16 -39.62 65.91
N GLN A 467 -3.90 -40.02 65.75
CA GLN A 467 -3.28 -41.05 66.58
C GLN A 467 -3.24 -40.63 68.06
N VAL A 468 -2.89 -39.37 68.34
CA VAL A 468 -2.89 -38.84 69.72
C VAL A 468 -4.31 -38.81 70.31
N HIS A 469 -5.31 -38.47 69.50
CA HIS A 469 -6.71 -38.49 69.93
C HIS A 469 -7.20 -39.91 70.26
N GLU A 470 -6.95 -40.87 69.37
CA GLU A 470 -7.30 -42.28 69.56
C GLU A 470 -6.60 -42.88 70.78
N GLN A 471 -5.30 -42.59 70.96
CA GLN A 471 -4.54 -43.02 72.14
C GLN A 471 -5.14 -42.46 73.44
N CYS A 472 -5.56 -41.19 73.44
CA CYS A 472 -6.20 -40.60 74.60
C CYS A 472 -7.53 -41.29 74.92
N LEU A 473 -8.37 -41.58 73.92
CA LEU A 473 -9.62 -42.34 74.12
C LEU A 473 -9.35 -43.76 74.64
N ALA A 474 -8.33 -44.43 74.12
CA ALA A 474 -7.93 -45.76 74.56
C ALA A 474 -7.41 -45.77 76.01
N LEU A 475 -6.62 -44.77 76.40
CA LEU A 475 -6.15 -44.62 77.78
C LEU A 475 -7.29 -44.26 78.75
N GLN A 476 -8.27 -43.47 78.32
CA GLN A 476 -9.48 -43.17 79.12
C GLN A 476 -10.31 -44.44 79.36
N SER A 477 -10.53 -45.27 78.34
CA SER A 477 -11.26 -46.53 78.51
C SER A 477 -10.48 -47.54 79.37
N GLN A 478 -9.15 -47.59 79.22
CA GLN A 478 -8.27 -48.39 80.07
C GLN A 478 -8.34 -47.93 81.54
N GLN A 479 -8.30 -46.62 81.80
CA GLN A 479 -8.43 -46.05 83.14
C GLN A 479 -9.77 -46.44 83.78
N GLN A 480 -10.89 -46.28 83.07
CA GLN A 480 -12.21 -46.67 83.58
C GLN A 480 -12.28 -48.17 83.93
N THR A 481 -11.69 -49.02 83.09
CA THR A 481 -11.63 -50.46 83.33
C THR A 481 -10.81 -50.79 84.58
N LEU A 482 -9.65 -50.16 84.75
CA LEU A 482 -8.79 -50.35 85.92
C LEU A 482 -9.45 -49.85 87.22
N GLN A 483 -10.17 -48.72 87.18
CA GLN A 483 -10.93 -48.21 88.33
C GLN A 483 -12.02 -49.19 88.78
N GLN A 484 -12.72 -49.84 87.83
CA GLN A 484 -13.68 -50.89 88.16
C GLN A 484 -13.00 -52.11 88.79
N GLN A 485 -11.83 -52.52 88.27
CA GLN A 485 -11.04 -53.61 88.85
C GLN A 485 -10.54 -53.26 90.25
N GLU A 486 -10.11 -52.02 90.49
CA GLU A 486 -9.72 -51.55 91.83
C GLU A 486 -10.89 -51.65 92.81
N ALA A 487 -12.08 -51.19 92.42
CA ALA A 487 -13.28 -51.28 93.26
C ALA A 487 -13.64 -52.73 93.61
N LEU A 488 -13.57 -53.66 92.64
CA LEU A 488 -13.82 -55.08 92.86
C LEU A 488 -12.73 -55.75 93.72
N ALA A 489 -11.46 -55.39 93.51
CA ALA A 489 -10.32 -55.89 94.29
C ALA A 489 -10.38 -55.39 95.74
N ALA A 490 -10.73 -54.12 95.95
CA ALA A 490 -10.95 -53.54 97.27
C ALA A 490 -12.12 -54.23 98.00
N GLN A 491 -13.23 -54.51 97.30
CA GLN A 491 -14.34 -55.26 97.87
C GLN A 491 -13.96 -56.70 98.21
N SER A 492 -13.16 -57.36 97.38
CA SER A 492 -12.68 -58.73 97.61
C SER A 492 -11.73 -58.79 98.82
N LEU A 493 -10.83 -57.81 98.94
CA LEU A 493 -9.97 -57.65 100.12
C LEU A 493 -10.80 -57.42 101.39
N GLN A 494 -11.81 -56.54 101.34
CA GLN A 494 -12.69 -56.28 102.48
C GLN A 494 -13.47 -57.54 102.91
N LYS A 495 -13.95 -58.34 101.95
CA LYS A 495 -14.59 -59.64 102.23
C LYS A 495 -13.62 -60.65 102.86
N ALA A 496 -12.38 -60.73 102.36
CA ALA A 496 -11.36 -61.61 102.91
C ALA A 496 -10.95 -61.19 104.34
N GLN A 497 -10.86 -59.89 104.60
CA GLN A 497 -10.62 -59.32 105.93
C GLN A 497 -11.76 -59.59 106.91
N ALA A 498 -13.01 -59.62 106.44
CA ALA A 498 -14.17 -59.96 107.27
C ALA A 498 -14.29 -61.47 107.58
N GLN A 499 -13.61 -62.33 106.82
CA GLN A 499 -13.61 -63.79 106.99
C GLN A 499 -12.42 -64.31 107.83
N PHE A 500 -11.40 -63.48 108.05
CA PHE A 500 -10.27 -63.71 108.93
C PHE A 500 -10.62 -63.28 110.35
#